data_AF-A0A4U0WNP7-F1
#
_entry.id   AF-A0A4U0WNP7-F1
#
_cell.length_a   1.000
_cell.length_b   1.000
_cell.length_c   1.000
_cell.angle_alpha   90.00
_cell.angle_beta   90.00
_cell.angle_gamma   90.00
#
_symmetry.space_group_name_H-M   'P 1'
#
loop_
_entity.id
_entity.type
_entity.pdbx_description
1 polymer ?
#
loop_
_entity_poly.entity_id
_entity_poly.type
_entity_poly.pdbx_seq_one_letter_code
_entity_poly.pdbx_strand_id
1 'polypeptide(L)'
;MNQTIRAARSREEQEALLMNEEQAEDSPLPASDGIHVPNPHAELPVYISIHRIRRLIIASIDDPYSLEQLKSPRMNVAVVRPLVEHLYNPKDVSTGFEPFQNAPEEVAHENQHALHWAVRKHFWRDGYERTLTALEVAIISESKIFLSSSACRKIVDAVYRGRIVYTPTSFIDILPDHYKYKPISLYDPRKSPMLNQYRLIVPMTRNVIEVCQFFVLLVLYMLTMIKRHKSKVDVSQHFPAYELFFCIYSAGWALDEFASVLEHGWQVHTENLWSFLDIAFLAIYGLYFSLRMHGLGSGNIEHGQQALDILAIGAPILLPRLALNLMPENMLFISLRAMMVDFTFLTLLAVWCFAGLLLAMRWLSNGTHESITISKWMLWIWFGLDGTGIQRSTELHRVLGPMLMVTFAFLGNTLFLTILVSMLSNTFSNLAANATAEIQFRRAVLTFEGVKSDAIFAYRPPFNILALMLLLPLKFTVSPRWFHKINVTAIRTLNAPILLFINLYERRTLWKPHRHAVRGPQKRTWLGLWERFSVHGDLQA
;
A
#
# COMPACT_ATOMS: atom_id res chain seq x y z
N MET A 1 54.62 38.53 -6.18
CA MET A 1 54.10 39.64 -7.00
C MET A 1 52.65 39.42 -7.46
N ASN A 2 52.28 38.27 -8.04
CA ASN A 2 50.93 38.08 -8.62
C ASN A 2 49.77 37.89 -7.60
N GLN A 3 50.02 37.37 -6.39
CA GLN A 3 48.95 37.22 -5.38
C GLN A 3 48.58 38.53 -4.70
N THR A 4 49.55 39.41 -4.46
CA THR A 4 49.33 40.74 -3.88
C THR A 4 48.60 41.66 -4.86
N ILE A 5 48.89 41.54 -6.16
CA ILE A 5 48.17 42.28 -7.22
C ILE A 5 46.73 41.77 -7.37
N ARG A 6 46.49 40.45 -7.25
CA ARG A 6 45.12 39.89 -7.26
C ARG A 6 44.29 40.33 -6.05
N ALA A 7 44.89 40.37 -4.86
CA ALA A 7 44.21 40.82 -3.65
C ALA A 7 43.87 42.32 -3.68
N ALA A 8 44.74 43.13 -4.30
CA ALA A 8 44.48 44.56 -4.52
C ALA A 8 43.34 44.76 -5.53
N ARG A 9 43.33 44.02 -6.64
CA ARG A 9 42.28 44.09 -7.66
C ARG A 9 40.91 43.62 -7.14
N SER A 10 40.88 42.60 -6.30
CA SER A 10 39.64 42.15 -5.65
C SER A 10 39.10 43.14 -4.61
N ARG A 11 39.98 43.96 -4.01
CA ARG A 11 39.57 45.04 -3.11
C ARG A 11 39.03 46.25 -3.87
N GLU A 12 39.67 46.63 -4.97
CA GLU A 12 39.16 47.68 -5.88
C GLU A 12 37.81 47.27 -6.49
N GLU A 13 37.63 46.00 -6.88
CA GLU A 13 36.34 45.47 -7.35
C GLU A 13 35.28 45.45 -6.24
N GLN A 14 35.66 45.18 -4.98
CA GLN A 14 34.75 45.27 -3.83
C GLN A 14 34.33 46.72 -3.52
N GLU A 15 35.25 47.68 -3.57
CA GLU A 15 34.95 49.09 -3.34
C GLU A 15 34.10 49.69 -4.47
N ALA A 16 34.34 49.29 -5.72
CA ALA A 16 33.51 49.69 -6.86
C ALA A 16 32.09 49.09 -6.81
N LEU A 17 31.93 47.88 -6.25
CA LEU A 17 30.63 47.25 -6.06
C LEU A 17 29.83 47.89 -4.90
N LEU A 18 30.50 48.28 -3.81
CA LEU A 18 29.88 49.00 -2.69
C LEU A 18 29.39 50.40 -3.12
N MET A 19 30.13 51.10 -3.99
CA MET A 19 29.65 52.37 -4.58
C MET A 19 28.45 52.19 -5.52
N ASN A 20 28.37 51.05 -6.22
CA ASN A 20 27.20 50.72 -7.05
C ASN A 20 25.98 50.28 -6.21
N GLU A 21 26.18 49.73 -5.00
CA GLU A 21 25.11 49.43 -4.05
C GLU A 21 24.44 50.71 -3.52
N GLU A 22 25.22 51.75 -3.17
CA GLU A 22 24.65 53.04 -2.72
C GLU A 22 23.90 53.79 -3.84
N GLN A 23 24.29 53.64 -5.10
CA GLN A 23 23.59 54.25 -6.24
C GLN A 23 22.36 53.47 -6.73
N ALA A 24 22.24 52.19 -6.39
CA ALA A 24 21.10 51.35 -6.78
C ALA A 24 19.90 51.44 -5.83
N GLU A 25 20.11 51.81 -4.56
CA GLU A 25 19.02 51.97 -3.58
C GLU A 25 18.18 53.25 -3.80
N ASP A 26 18.71 54.27 -4.50
CA ASP A 26 18.08 55.60 -4.61
C ASP A 26 17.28 55.82 -5.92
N SER A 27 17.03 54.75 -6.69
CA SER A 27 16.23 54.82 -7.92
C SER A 27 14.76 54.47 -7.64
N PRO A 28 13.80 55.41 -7.77
CA PRO A 28 12.38 55.09 -7.59
C PRO A 28 11.90 54.20 -8.75
N LEU A 29 11.46 52.98 -8.43
CA LEU A 29 10.81 52.08 -9.39
C LEU A 29 9.44 52.65 -9.83
N PRO A 30 9.04 52.45 -11.10
CA PRO A 30 7.78 52.99 -11.61
C PRO A 30 6.58 52.29 -10.96
N ALA A 31 5.66 53.08 -10.43
CA ALA A 31 4.46 52.60 -9.75
C ALA A 31 3.56 51.79 -10.71
N SER A 32 3.40 50.49 -10.44
CA SER A 32 2.34 49.67 -11.04
C SER A 32 1.20 49.51 -10.03
N ASP A 33 0.04 50.09 -10.35
CA ASP A 33 -1.22 50.00 -9.59
C ASP A 33 -1.78 48.56 -9.56
N GLY A 34 -1.24 47.73 -8.67
CA GLY A 34 -1.79 46.41 -8.35
C GLY A 34 -1.74 46.19 -6.83
N ILE A 35 -2.88 45.78 -6.25
CA ILE A 35 -3.00 45.45 -4.82
C ILE A 35 -1.92 44.43 -4.44
N HIS A 36 -0.90 44.89 -3.72
CA HIS A 36 0.23 44.07 -3.30
C HIS A 36 -0.23 43.17 -2.14
N VAL A 37 -0.51 41.90 -2.44
CA VAL A 37 -0.66 40.89 -1.37
C VAL A 37 0.75 40.68 -0.81
N PRO A 38 1.02 40.99 0.46
CA PRO A 38 2.36 40.85 1.02
C PRO A 38 2.78 39.38 0.94
N ASN A 39 3.90 39.13 0.26
CA ASN A 39 4.45 37.79 0.14
C ASN A 39 4.82 37.27 1.54
N PRO A 40 4.12 36.25 2.09
CA PRO A 40 4.36 35.75 3.45
C PRO A 40 5.73 35.08 3.62
N HIS A 41 6.52 34.99 2.54
CA HIS A 41 7.83 34.36 2.50
C HIS A 41 8.96 35.32 2.10
N ALA A 42 8.71 36.64 2.12
CA ALA A 42 9.73 37.65 1.77
C ALA A 42 10.99 37.61 2.65
N GLU A 43 10.88 37.09 3.87
CA GLU A 43 11.99 36.95 4.82
C GLU A 43 12.95 35.79 4.50
N LEU A 44 12.59 34.90 3.57
CA LEU A 44 13.44 33.77 3.20
C LEU A 44 14.65 34.26 2.37
N PRO A 45 15.89 33.88 2.74
CA PRO A 45 17.11 34.35 2.07
C PRO A 45 17.37 33.59 0.75
N VAL A 46 16.36 33.53 -0.13
CA VAL A 46 16.39 32.77 -1.39
C VAL A 46 17.51 33.27 -2.31
N TYR A 47 17.60 34.60 -2.49
CA TYR A 47 18.64 35.23 -3.31
C TYR A 47 20.05 34.91 -2.79
N ILE A 48 20.28 35.08 -1.49
CA ILE A 48 21.56 34.80 -0.84
C ILE A 48 21.92 33.31 -0.98
N SER A 49 20.94 32.42 -0.83
CA SER A 49 21.13 30.97 -0.95
C SER A 49 21.51 30.56 -2.37
N ILE A 50 20.83 31.09 -3.38
CA ILE A 50 21.15 30.84 -4.80
C ILE A 50 22.58 31.29 -5.13
N HIS A 51 22.96 32.51 -4.72
CA HIS A 51 24.29 33.03 -4.99
C HIS A 51 25.39 32.30 -4.23
N ARG A 52 25.11 31.82 -3.00
CA ARG A 52 26.01 30.97 -2.22
C ARG A 52 26.22 29.61 -2.89
N ILE A 53 25.15 28.93 -3.31
CA ILE A 53 25.22 27.64 -4.02
C ILE A 53 26.00 27.80 -5.32
N ARG A 54 25.71 28.85 -6.11
CA ARG A 54 26.43 29.13 -7.37
C ARG A 54 27.93 29.31 -7.13
N ARG A 55 28.33 30.09 -6.12
CA ARG A 55 29.76 30.26 -5.79
C ARG A 55 30.42 28.95 -5.39
N LEU A 56 29.74 28.13 -4.60
CA LEU A 56 30.28 26.82 -4.18
C LEU A 56 30.41 25.86 -5.37
N ILE A 57 29.44 25.84 -6.29
CA ILE A 57 29.52 25.02 -7.52
C ILE A 57 30.68 25.50 -8.39
N ILE A 58 30.80 26.80 -8.66
CA ILE A 58 31.90 27.35 -9.46
C ILE A 58 33.26 27.06 -8.81
N ALA A 59 33.36 27.14 -7.49
CA ALA A 59 34.59 26.82 -6.77
C ALA A 59 34.91 25.32 -6.72
N SER A 60 33.92 24.45 -6.98
CA SER A 60 34.08 22.98 -6.98
C SER A 60 34.35 22.41 -8.37
N ILE A 61 34.25 23.23 -9.42
CA ILE A 61 34.40 22.83 -10.82
C ILE A 61 35.60 23.60 -11.40
N ASP A 62 36.73 22.91 -11.55
CA ASP A 62 37.93 23.49 -12.16
C ASP A 62 37.89 23.46 -13.70
N ASP A 63 37.24 22.44 -14.30
CA ASP A 63 37.13 22.23 -15.75
C ASP A 63 35.67 22.06 -16.20
N PRO A 64 35.30 22.52 -17.41
CA PRO A 64 33.95 22.35 -17.94
C PRO A 64 33.65 20.86 -18.22
N TYR A 65 32.62 20.32 -17.56
CA TYR A 65 32.17 18.93 -17.76
C TYR A 65 31.31 18.76 -19.01
N SER A 66 31.47 17.63 -19.70
CA SER A 66 30.52 17.19 -20.73
C SER A 66 29.22 16.64 -20.12
N LEU A 67 28.14 16.60 -20.90
CA LEU A 67 26.84 16.08 -20.44
C LEU A 67 26.92 14.63 -19.93
N GLU A 68 27.78 13.80 -20.53
CA GLU A 68 28.00 12.43 -20.07
C GLU A 68 28.78 12.36 -18.75
N GLN A 69 29.73 13.26 -18.55
CA GLN A 69 30.52 13.34 -17.31
C GLN A 69 29.66 13.82 -16.13
N LEU A 70 28.71 14.74 -16.36
CA LEU A 70 27.73 15.17 -15.35
C LEU A 70 26.84 14.02 -14.86
N LYS A 71 26.53 13.06 -15.74
CA LYS A 71 25.75 11.85 -15.38
C LYS A 71 26.60 10.75 -14.72
N SER A 72 27.92 10.93 -14.65
CA SER A 72 28.82 9.90 -14.11
C SER A 72 28.71 9.79 -12.58
N PRO A 73 28.88 8.58 -12.01
CA PRO A 73 28.90 8.39 -10.55
C PRO A 73 29.99 9.22 -9.84
N ARG A 74 31.08 9.54 -10.57
CA ARG A 74 32.18 10.37 -10.05
C ARG A 74 31.70 11.78 -9.72
N MET A 75 30.73 12.31 -10.46
CA MET A 75 30.23 13.65 -10.21
C MET A 75 29.46 13.77 -8.90
N ASN A 76 28.71 12.71 -8.57
CA ASN A 76 27.99 12.64 -7.31
C ASN A 76 28.95 12.65 -6.11
N VAL A 77 30.08 11.95 -6.21
CA VAL A 77 31.07 11.85 -5.12
C VAL A 77 31.92 13.12 -5.00
N ALA A 78 32.33 13.71 -6.13
CA ALA A 78 33.29 14.82 -6.14
C ALA A 78 32.65 16.18 -5.86
N VAL A 79 31.42 16.42 -6.34
CA VAL A 79 30.80 17.76 -6.28
C VAL A 79 29.48 17.73 -5.52
N VAL A 80 28.55 16.82 -5.86
CA VAL A 80 27.20 16.85 -5.28
C VAL A 80 27.21 16.51 -3.79
N ARG A 81 27.88 15.44 -3.37
CA ARG A 81 27.88 15.00 -1.96
C ARG A 81 28.53 16.00 -1.00
N PRO A 82 29.72 16.57 -1.30
CA PRO A 82 30.31 17.61 -0.46
C PRO A 82 29.47 18.88 -0.39
N LEU A 83 28.84 19.29 -1.51
CA LEU A 83 27.94 20.44 -1.52
C LEU A 83 26.71 20.19 -0.65
N VAL A 84 26.09 19.02 -0.77
CA VAL A 84 24.94 18.62 0.05
C VAL A 84 25.33 18.60 1.52
N GLU A 85 26.47 18.02 1.90
CA GLU A 85 26.94 18.01 3.29
C GLU A 85 27.25 19.42 3.83
N HIS A 86 27.78 20.32 2.99
CA HIS A 86 28.12 21.69 3.38
C HIS A 86 26.89 22.61 3.48
N LEU A 87 25.88 22.37 2.66
CA LEU A 87 24.64 23.16 2.61
C LEU A 87 23.55 22.59 3.50
N TYR A 88 23.67 21.34 3.97
CA TYR A 88 22.71 20.71 4.83
C TYR A 88 22.60 21.44 6.17
N ASN A 89 21.48 22.13 6.38
CA ASN A 89 21.15 22.78 7.63
C ASN A 89 19.74 22.33 8.07
N PRO A 90 19.59 21.68 9.23
CA PRO A 90 18.30 21.15 9.69
C PRO A 90 17.26 22.22 10.05
N LYS A 91 17.61 23.51 9.97
CA LYS A 91 16.70 24.66 10.14
C LYS A 91 16.40 25.39 8.83
N ASP A 92 16.92 24.90 7.71
CA ASP A 92 16.80 25.52 6.40
C ASP A 92 15.65 24.86 5.64
N VAL A 93 14.62 25.66 5.33
CA VAL A 93 13.35 25.27 4.68
C VAL A 93 13.55 24.71 3.26
N SER A 94 14.78 24.77 2.75
CA SER A 94 15.16 24.41 1.39
C SER A 94 15.47 22.93 1.17
N THR A 95 15.31 22.04 2.16
CA THR A 95 15.69 20.62 1.99
C THR A 95 14.53 19.63 2.15
N GLY A 96 13.41 19.98 1.52
CA GLY A 96 12.36 19.05 1.13
C GLY A 96 12.17 19.03 -0.37
N PHE A 97 12.33 17.86 -1.00
CA PHE A 97 11.91 17.70 -2.39
C PHE A 97 10.40 17.45 -2.41
N GLU A 98 9.63 18.48 -2.80
CA GLU A 98 8.24 18.30 -3.22
C GLU A 98 8.29 17.72 -4.66
N PRO A 99 7.61 16.60 -4.96
CA PRO A 99 7.50 16.14 -6.33
C PRO A 99 6.92 17.29 -7.15
N PHE A 100 7.55 17.63 -8.27
CA PHE A 100 7.20 18.78 -9.13
C PHE A 100 7.54 20.17 -8.57
N GLN A 101 8.42 20.29 -7.57
CA GLN A 101 9.00 21.58 -7.19
C GLN A 101 9.63 22.25 -8.43
N ASN A 102 9.15 23.44 -8.79
CA ASN A 102 9.50 24.19 -10.00
C ASN A 102 9.03 23.60 -11.34
N ALA A 103 8.08 22.65 -11.35
CA ALA A 103 7.43 22.23 -12.59
C ALA A 103 6.47 23.32 -13.10
N PRO A 104 6.27 23.45 -14.44
CA PRO A 104 5.23 24.30 -15.00
C PRO A 104 3.85 23.96 -14.40
N GLU A 105 3.01 24.97 -14.19
CA GLU A 105 1.70 24.81 -13.55
C GLU A 105 0.83 23.75 -14.25
N GLU A 106 0.98 23.61 -15.57
CA GLU A 106 0.31 22.60 -16.39
C GLU A 106 0.69 21.17 -15.97
N VAL A 107 1.99 20.90 -15.78
CA VAL A 107 2.51 19.58 -15.38
C VAL A 107 2.11 19.25 -13.94
N ALA A 108 2.10 20.26 -13.05
CA ALA A 108 1.65 20.10 -11.68
C ALA A 108 0.13 19.83 -11.59
N HIS A 109 -0.67 20.48 -12.45
CA HIS A 109 -2.12 20.26 -12.52
C HIS A 109 -2.50 18.92 -13.15
N GLU A 110 -1.80 18.48 -14.20
CA GLU A 110 -2.04 17.18 -14.84
C GLU A 110 -1.68 16.01 -13.90
N ASN A 111 -0.59 16.16 -13.13
CA ASN A 111 -0.11 15.13 -12.21
C ASN A 111 -0.60 15.30 -10.76
N GLN A 112 -1.54 16.23 -10.51
CA GLN A 112 -2.16 16.40 -9.19
C GLN A 112 -2.84 15.11 -8.69
N HIS A 113 -3.31 14.25 -9.60
CA HIS A 113 -3.87 12.94 -9.26
C HIS A 113 -2.80 11.95 -8.76
N ALA A 114 -1.58 11.99 -9.30
CA ALA A 114 -0.45 11.20 -8.80
C ALA A 114 0.10 11.73 -7.46
N LEU A 115 -0.18 13.00 -7.13
CA LEU A 115 0.06 13.59 -5.82
C LEU A 115 -1.13 13.40 -4.86
N HIS A 116 -2.30 12.95 -5.33
CA HIS A 116 -3.51 12.83 -4.50
C HIS A 116 -3.33 11.84 -3.34
N TRP A 117 -2.43 10.85 -3.51
CA TRP A 117 -2.07 9.92 -2.44
C TRP A 117 -1.10 10.55 -1.38
N ALA A 118 -0.57 11.75 -1.60
CA ALA A 118 0.34 12.41 -0.65
C ALA A 118 -0.11 13.82 -0.24
N VAL A 119 -0.96 14.49 -1.04
CA VAL A 119 -1.09 15.95 -1.01
C VAL A 119 -2.54 16.46 -0.87
N ARG A 120 -3.38 15.87 -0.01
CA ARG A 120 -4.76 16.41 0.17
C ARG A 120 -4.74 17.74 0.94
N LYS A 121 -5.04 18.81 0.19
CA LYS A 121 -5.08 20.26 0.51
C LYS A 121 -5.79 20.74 1.79
N HIS A 122 -6.50 19.89 2.54
CA HIS A 122 -7.40 20.35 3.63
C HIS A 122 -6.98 19.99 5.06
N PHE A 123 -5.86 19.32 5.26
CA PHE A 123 -5.43 18.84 6.60
C PHE A 123 -4.02 19.29 7.01
N TRP A 124 -3.41 20.22 6.27
CA TRP A 124 -2.08 20.74 6.59
C TRP A 124 -2.13 21.64 7.83
N ARG A 125 -1.36 21.25 8.85
CA ARG A 125 -1.07 22.11 10.00
C ARG A 125 0.04 23.09 9.59
N ASP A 126 -0.19 24.38 9.82
CA ASP A 126 0.82 25.44 9.66
C ASP A 126 2.13 25.05 10.36
N GLY A 127 3.21 24.94 9.60
CA GLY A 127 4.57 25.00 10.13
C GLY A 127 5.47 23.77 10.01
N TYR A 128 5.07 22.66 9.35
CA TYR A 128 6.02 21.56 9.05
C TYR A 128 5.92 21.08 7.60
N GLU A 129 7.10 21.01 6.97
CA GLU A 129 7.36 21.05 5.54
C GLU A 129 6.89 19.82 4.75
N ARG A 130 6.51 20.10 3.50
CA ARG A 130 6.05 19.21 2.43
C ARG A 130 7.14 18.27 1.90
N THR A 131 7.92 17.64 2.77
CA THR A 131 9.14 16.90 2.37
C THR A 131 8.86 15.41 2.24
N LEU A 132 8.90 14.88 1.02
CA LEU A 132 8.87 13.45 0.76
C LEU A 132 10.31 12.92 0.67
N THR A 133 10.54 11.71 1.16
CA THR A 133 11.84 11.05 0.97
C THR A 133 12.05 10.69 -0.49
N ALA A 134 13.30 10.65 -0.96
CA ALA A 134 13.61 10.24 -2.34
C ALA A 134 13.07 8.83 -2.69
N LEU A 135 12.88 7.98 -1.67
CA LEU A 135 12.32 6.64 -1.84
C LEU A 135 10.80 6.70 -2.02
N GLU A 136 10.09 7.52 -1.23
CA GLU A 136 8.67 7.79 -1.45
C GLU A 136 8.45 8.37 -2.84
N VAL A 137 9.21 9.40 -3.25
CA VAL A 137 9.13 9.98 -4.60
C VAL A 137 9.34 8.93 -5.69
N ALA A 138 10.29 8.00 -5.50
CA ALA A 138 10.53 6.91 -6.43
C ALA A 138 9.37 5.89 -6.50
N ILE A 139 8.63 5.71 -5.41
CA ILE A 139 7.42 4.89 -5.38
C ILE A 139 6.29 5.58 -6.14
N ILE A 140 6.08 6.89 -5.91
CA ILE A 140 5.07 7.71 -6.61
C ILE A 140 5.27 7.67 -8.11
N SER A 141 6.51 7.89 -8.53
CA SER A 141 6.88 7.98 -9.93
C SER A 141 7.02 6.60 -10.60
N GLU A 142 6.67 5.52 -9.89
CA GLU A 142 6.85 4.13 -10.33
C GLU A 142 8.25 3.85 -10.91
N SER A 143 9.30 4.40 -10.27
CA SER A 143 10.68 4.28 -10.74
C SER A 143 11.26 2.90 -10.41
N LYS A 144 10.78 1.86 -11.10
CA LYS A 144 11.11 0.44 -10.87
C LYS A 144 12.60 0.17 -10.98
N ILE A 145 13.29 0.78 -11.95
CA ILE A 145 14.73 0.62 -12.16
C ILE A 145 15.52 1.19 -10.97
N PHE A 146 15.16 2.39 -10.50
CA PHE A 146 15.81 3.01 -9.35
C PHE A 146 15.61 2.18 -8.08
N LEU A 147 14.38 1.73 -7.82
CA LEU A 147 14.04 0.91 -6.64
C LEU A 147 14.67 -0.48 -6.69
N SER A 148 14.90 -1.03 -7.88
CA SER A 148 15.62 -2.29 -8.07
C SER A 148 17.13 -2.20 -7.79
N SER A 149 17.68 -0.99 -7.65
CA SER A 149 19.10 -0.79 -7.36
C SER A 149 19.51 -1.41 -6.02
N SER A 150 20.77 -1.86 -5.94
CA SER A 150 21.28 -2.53 -4.73
C SER A 150 21.27 -1.62 -3.49
N ALA A 151 21.41 -0.30 -3.66
CA ALA A 151 21.35 0.68 -2.58
C ALA A 151 19.91 0.82 -2.05
N CYS A 152 18.94 1.04 -2.94
CA CYS A 152 17.53 1.12 -2.57
C CYS A 152 17.06 -0.18 -1.91
N ARG A 153 17.40 -1.34 -2.49
CA ARG A 153 17.07 -2.65 -1.91
C ARG A 153 17.58 -2.82 -0.47
N LYS A 154 18.81 -2.36 -0.18
CA LYS A 154 19.37 -2.41 1.19
C LYS A 154 18.61 -1.49 2.15
N ILE A 155 18.20 -0.31 1.70
CA ILE A 155 17.42 0.63 2.50
C ILE A 155 16.03 0.08 2.77
N VAL A 156 15.33 -0.41 1.74
CA VAL A 156 14.01 -1.07 1.87
C VAL A 156 14.09 -2.26 2.83
N ASP A 157 15.10 -3.14 2.69
CA ASP A 157 15.29 -4.27 3.62
C ASP A 157 15.57 -3.80 5.06
N ALA A 158 16.33 -2.71 5.22
CA ALA A 158 16.60 -2.13 6.54
C ALA A 158 15.36 -1.49 7.18
N VAL A 159 14.47 -0.88 6.39
CA VAL A 159 13.15 -0.39 6.85
C VAL A 159 12.24 -1.57 7.20
N TYR A 160 12.14 -2.56 6.32
CA TYR A 160 11.31 -3.76 6.52
C TYR A 160 11.67 -4.50 7.82
N ARG A 161 12.97 -4.68 8.09
CA ARG A 161 13.49 -5.30 9.33
C ARG A 161 13.45 -4.36 10.55
N GLY A 162 13.10 -3.09 10.36
CA GLY A 162 13.07 -2.08 11.41
C GLY A 162 14.46 -1.69 11.95
N ARG A 163 15.52 -1.76 11.14
CA ARG A 163 16.83 -1.18 11.51
C ARG A 163 16.85 0.33 11.35
N ILE A 164 16.09 0.83 10.38
CA ILE A 164 15.86 2.27 10.18
C ILE A 164 14.48 2.58 10.75
N VAL A 165 14.41 3.61 11.60
CA VAL A 165 13.15 4.12 12.14
C VAL A 165 12.96 5.51 11.57
N TYR A 166 11.81 5.74 10.97
CA TYR A 166 11.34 7.05 10.54
C TYR A 166 9.87 7.20 10.92
N THR A 167 9.37 8.43 10.93
CA THR A 167 7.96 8.73 11.20
C THR A 167 7.26 8.89 9.84
N PRO A 168 6.39 7.97 9.41
CA PRO A 168 5.65 8.11 8.15
C PRO A 168 4.61 9.23 8.24
N THR A 169 4.25 9.78 7.08
CA THR A 169 3.12 10.72 6.94
C THR A 169 1.87 9.96 6.51
N SER A 170 0.80 10.01 7.30
CA SER A 170 -0.52 9.43 6.98
C SER A 170 -1.48 10.47 6.40
N PHE A 171 -2.44 10.01 5.60
CA PHE A 171 -3.48 10.86 5.01
C PHE A 171 -4.54 11.29 6.01
N ILE A 172 -5.05 10.32 6.77
CA ILE A 172 -6.13 10.49 7.75
C ILE A 172 -5.78 9.59 8.93
N ASP A 173 -5.52 10.23 10.07
CA ASP A 173 -5.39 9.52 11.35
C ASP A 173 -6.73 9.58 12.08
N ILE A 174 -7.33 8.42 12.35
CA ILE A 174 -8.51 8.33 13.22
C ILE A 174 -8.09 8.72 14.65
N LEU A 175 -6.89 8.29 15.07
CA LEU A 175 -6.34 8.58 16.39
C LEU A 175 -4.90 9.16 16.30
N PRO A 176 -4.74 10.45 15.95
CA PRO A 176 -3.42 11.05 15.76
C PRO A 176 -2.62 11.10 17.07
N ASP A 177 -1.47 10.40 17.12
CA ASP A 177 -0.56 10.39 18.27
C ASP A 177 0.86 10.88 17.92
N HIS A 178 0.96 11.86 17.02
CA HIS A 178 2.22 12.46 16.58
C HIS A 178 2.77 13.52 17.54
N TYR A 179 2.63 13.31 18.86
CA TYR A 179 3.11 14.27 19.86
C TYR A 179 4.65 14.45 19.82
N LYS A 180 5.38 13.44 19.33
CA LYS A 180 6.85 13.47 19.18
C LYS A 180 7.26 12.98 17.80
N TYR A 181 7.76 13.89 16.97
CA TYR A 181 8.44 13.54 15.72
C TYR A 181 9.81 12.94 16.03
N LYS A 182 10.16 11.83 15.35
CA LYS A 182 11.50 11.27 15.38
C LYS A 182 12.12 11.35 13.99
N PRO A 183 13.29 11.99 13.85
CA PRO A 183 14.01 12.00 12.59
C PRO A 183 14.46 10.59 12.22
N ILE A 184 14.75 10.40 10.93
CA ILE A 184 15.31 9.15 10.40
C ILE A 184 16.55 8.78 11.21
N SER A 185 16.51 7.63 11.87
CA SER A 185 17.58 7.20 12.76
C SER A 185 17.78 5.69 12.72
N LEU A 186 19.01 5.27 13.03
CA LEU A 186 19.37 3.86 13.16
C LEU A 186 18.93 3.36 14.54
N TYR A 187 18.21 2.24 14.55
CA TYR A 187 17.73 1.59 15.76
C TYR A 187 18.84 0.79 16.46
N ASP A 188 19.08 1.09 17.74
CA ASP A 188 19.95 0.32 18.63
C ASP A 188 19.12 -0.49 19.64
N PRO A 189 19.06 -1.83 19.52
CA PRO A 189 18.28 -2.70 20.42
C PRO A 189 18.76 -2.70 21.88
N ARG A 190 20.03 -2.36 22.14
CA ARG A 190 20.62 -2.40 23.49
C ARG A 190 20.28 -1.16 24.30
N LYS A 191 20.20 -0.01 23.64
CA LYS A 191 19.83 1.28 24.25
C LYS A 191 18.32 1.49 24.36
N SER A 192 17.54 0.70 23.62
CA SER A 192 16.08 0.82 23.59
C SER A 192 15.43 0.25 24.86
N PRO A 193 14.37 0.90 25.41
CA PRO A 193 13.60 0.36 26.53
C PRO A 193 12.94 -0.97 26.15
N MET A 194 12.69 -1.83 27.14
CA MET A 194 12.13 -3.17 26.91
C MET A 194 10.75 -3.14 26.22
N LEU A 195 9.89 -2.17 26.56
CA LEU A 195 8.54 -2.01 26.01
C LEU A 195 8.48 -0.83 25.01
N ASN A 196 9.20 -0.96 23.90
CA ASN A 196 9.21 0.06 22.86
C ASN A 196 8.03 -0.11 21.88
N GLN A 197 6.97 0.70 22.05
CA GLN A 197 5.74 0.62 21.25
C GLN A 197 5.97 0.79 19.74
N TYR A 198 6.93 1.62 19.35
CA TYR A 198 7.26 1.89 17.94
C TYR A 198 7.74 0.64 17.17
N ARG A 199 8.09 -0.46 17.85
CA ARG A 199 8.45 -1.73 17.19
C ARG A 199 7.25 -2.45 16.58
N LEU A 200 6.03 -2.14 17.01
CA LEU A 200 4.80 -2.70 16.43
C LEU A 200 4.50 -2.15 15.02
N ILE A 201 5.09 -0.99 14.68
CA ILE A 201 4.97 -0.32 13.39
C ILE A 201 5.93 -0.95 12.35
N VAL A 202 6.91 -1.75 12.79
CA VAL A 202 7.89 -2.36 11.90
C VAL A 202 7.20 -3.34 10.93
N PRO A 203 7.36 -3.18 9.60
CA PRO A 203 6.61 -3.95 8.59
C PRO A 203 6.72 -5.46 8.74
N MET A 204 7.92 -6.00 9.00
CA MET A 204 8.12 -7.43 9.19
C MET A 204 7.30 -7.97 10.37
N THR A 205 7.40 -7.32 11.52
CA THR A 205 6.68 -7.71 12.74
C THR A 205 5.18 -7.59 12.53
N ARG A 206 4.76 -6.50 11.87
CA ARG A 206 3.38 -6.22 11.56
C ARG A 206 2.77 -7.30 10.68
N ASN A 207 3.43 -7.67 9.59
CA ASN A 207 2.97 -8.74 8.69
C ASN A 207 2.77 -10.07 9.45
N VAL A 208 3.72 -10.45 10.31
CA VAL A 208 3.57 -11.66 11.15
C VAL A 208 2.35 -11.57 12.06
N ILE A 209 2.12 -10.41 12.68
CA ILE A 209 0.95 -10.20 13.54
C ILE A 209 -0.35 -10.26 12.72
N GLU A 210 -0.40 -9.64 11.54
CA GLU A 210 -1.57 -9.66 10.64
C GLU A 210 -1.90 -11.10 10.19
N VAL A 211 -0.89 -11.89 9.83
CA VAL A 211 -1.07 -13.32 9.51
C VAL A 211 -1.58 -14.10 10.72
N CYS A 212 -1.03 -13.87 11.92
CA CYS A 212 -1.53 -14.50 13.15
C CYS A 212 -2.98 -14.10 13.45
N GLN A 213 -3.34 -12.82 13.24
CA GLN A 213 -4.69 -12.32 13.45
C GLN A 213 -5.68 -12.94 12.49
N PHE A 214 -5.31 -13.05 11.22
CA PHE A 214 -6.11 -13.73 10.21
C PHE A 214 -6.28 -15.22 10.53
N PHE A 215 -5.23 -15.88 11.02
CA PHE A 215 -5.33 -17.27 11.46
C PHE A 215 -6.31 -17.44 12.63
N VAL A 216 -6.30 -16.53 13.61
CA VAL A 216 -7.29 -16.51 14.70
C VAL A 216 -8.71 -16.29 14.17
N LEU A 217 -8.90 -15.35 13.22
CA LEU A 217 -10.19 -15.14 12.55
C LEU A 217 -10.70 -16.44 11.90
N LEU A 218 -9.82 -17.11 11.15
CA LEU A 218 -10.14 -18.35 10.45
C LEU A 218 -10.52 -19.46 11.44
N VAL A 219 -9.78 -19.61 12.54
CA VAL A 219 -10.11 -20.59 13.58
C VAL A 219 -11.49 -20.30 14.20
N LEU A 220 -11.77 -19.04 14.54
CA LEU A 220 -13.08 -18.64 15.10
C LEU A 220 -14.22 -18.86 14.08
N TYR A 221 -13.98 -18.55 12.81
CA TYR A 221 -14.91 -18.83 11.72
C TYR A 221 -15.21 -20.33 11.60
N MET A 222 -14.16 -21.16 11.54
CA MET A 222 -14.29 -22.62 11.44
C MET A 222 -14.99 -23.20 12.68
N LEU A 223 -14.67 -22.72 13.89
CA LEU A 223 -15.37 -23.12 15.11
C LEU A 223 -16.87 -22.81 15.04
N THR A 224 -17.22 -21.62 14.56
CA THR A 224 -18.63 -21.18 14.39
C THR A 224 -19.35 -22.07 13.38
N MET A 225 -18.72 -22.36 12.23
CA MET A 225 -19.31 -23.20 11.17
C MET A 225 -19.43 -24.68 11.56
N ILE A 226 -18.46 -25.24 12.30
CA ILE A 226 -18.51 -26.62 12.78
C ILE A 226 -19.59 -26.77 13.86
N LYS A 227 -19.71 -25.80 14.78
CA LYS A 227 -20.71 -25.83 15.85
C LYS A 227 -22.13 -25.58 15.34
N ARG A 228 -22.28 -24.77 14.28
CA ARG A 228 -23.53 -24.64 13.51
C ARG A 228 -24.07 -26.00 13.07
N HIS A 229 -23.23 -26.87 12.51
CA HIS A 229 -23.69 -28.17 12.00
C HIS A 229 -24.23 -29.11 13.08
N LYS A 230 -23.69 -29.01 14.30
CA LYS A 230 -24.07 -29.88 15.43
C LYS A 230 -25.29 -29.38 16.22
N SER A 231 -25.66 -28.11 16.09
CA SER A 231 -26.70 -27.47 16.90
C SER A 231 -27.77 -26.82 16.01
N LYS A 232 -28.52 -27.63 15.26
CA LYS A 232 -29.64 -27.13 14.43
C LYS A 232 -30.88 -26.72 15.25
N VAL A 233 -30.95 -27.08 16.54
CA VAL A 233 -32.17 -26.95 17.36
C VAL A 233 -32.09 -25.83 18.41
N ASP A 234 -30.91 -25.51 18.98
CA ASP A 234 -30.79 -24.53 20.08
C ASP A 234 -30.30 -23.12 19.68
N VAL A 235 -29.83 -22.92 18.44
CA VAL A 235 -29.17 -21.68 17.98
C VAL A 235 -30.12 -20.50 17.76
N SER A 236 -31.43 -20.74 17.78
CA SER A 236 -32.44 -19.70 17.51
C SER A 236 -32.94 -18.95 18.74
N GLN A 237 -32.62 -19.38 19.97
CA GLN A 237 -33.07 -18.68 21.19
C GLN A 237 -31.94 -18.08 22.03
N HIS A 238 -30.72 -18.60 21.93
CA HIS A 238 -29.57 -18.09 22.70
C HIS A 238 -28.40 -17.76 21.79
N PHE A 239 -27.73 -16.63 22.06
CA PHE A 239 -26.51 -16.22 21.38
C PHE A 239 -25.31 -16.93 22.04
N PRO A 240 -24.74 -17.97 21.40
CA PRO A 240 -23.77 -18.82 22.06
C PRO A 240 -22.41 -18.10 22.16
N ALA A 241 -21.64 -18.43 23.21
CA ALA A 241 -20.38 -17.75 23.49
C ALA A 241 -19.38 -17.79 22.32
N TYR A 242 -19.30 -18.90 21.57
CA TYR A 242 -18.40 -19.00 20.41
C TYR A 242 -18.77 -18.01 19.29
N GLU A 243 -20.07 -17.79 19.07
CA GLU A 243 -20.58 -16.85 18.07
C GLU A 243 -20.32 -15.41 18.53
N LEU A 244 -20.46 -15.14 19.83
CA LEU A 244 -20.10 -13.86 20.43
C LEU A 244 -18.61 -13.54 20.25
N PHE A 245 -17.72 -14.49 20.55
CA PHE A 245 -16.29 -14.29 20.34
C PHE A 245 -15.96 -14.09 18.86
N PHE A 246 -16.58 -14.85 17.96
CA PHE A 246 -16.43 -14.65 16.52
C PHE A 246 -16.92 -13.26 16.08
N CYS A 247 -18.09 -12.81 16.51
CA CYS A 247 -18.63 -11.50 16.15
C CYS A 247 -17.78 -10.36 16.70
N ILE A 248 -17.36 -10.40 17.97
CA ILE A 248 -16.51 -9.36 18.55
C ILE A 248 -15.16 -9.30 17.81
N TYR A 249 -14.55 -10.46 17.56
CA TYR A 249 -13.26 -10.51 16.87
C TYR A 249 -13.37 -10.06 15.41
N SER A 250 -14.39 -10.51 14.69
CA SER A 250 -14.64 -10.15 13.29
C SER A 250 -15.01 -8.68 13.13
N ALA A 251 -15.74 -8.10 14.09
CA ALA A 251 -15.98 -6.66 14.14
C ALA A 251 -14.68 -5.87 14.34
N GLY A 252 -13.76 -6.38 15.16
CA GLY A 252 -12.44 -5.77 15.34
C GLY A 252 -11.61 -5.86 14.07
N TRP A 253 -11.60 -7.02 13.41
CA TRP A 253 -10.92 -7.19 12.13
C TRP A 253 -11.54 -6.29 11.03
N ALA A 254 -12.87 -6.20 10.98
CA ALA A 254 -13.60 -5.31 10.07
C ALA A 254 -13.26 -3.83 10.28
N LEU A 255 -13.11 -3.40 11.54
CA LEU A 255 -12.66 -2.06 11.88
C LEU A 255 -11.23 -1.79 11.39
N ASP A 256 -10.33 -2.76 11.54
CA ASP A 256 -8.94 -2.66 11.08
C ASP A 256 -8.88 -2.52 9.56
N GLU A 257 -9.66 -3.32 8.84
CA GLU A 257 -9.76 -3.27 7.38
C GLU A 257 -10.35 -1.93 6.91
N PHE A 258 -11.44 -1.49 7.54
CA PHE A 258 -12.06 -0.20 7.25
C PHE A 258 -11.13 0.98 7.54
N ALA A 259 -10.38 0.95 8.65
CA ALA A 259 -9.37 1.96 8.96
C ALA A 259 -8.26 1.95 7.90
N SER A 260 -7.85 0.77 7.40
CA SER A 260 -6.82 0.65 6.36
C SER A 260 -7.26 1.29 5.05
N VAL A 261 -8.53 1.10 4.65
CA VAL A 261 -9.16 1.76 3.49
C VAL A 261 -9.15 3.28 3.66
N LEU A 262 -9.46 3.78 4.86
CA LEU A 262 -9.49 5.21 5.15
C LEU A 262 -8.10 5.84 5.20
N GLU A 263 -7.09 5.15 5.72
CA GLU A 263 -5.72 5.68 5.87
C GLU A 263 -4.97 5.77 4.54
N HIS A 264 -5.15 4.82 3.61
CA HIS A 264 -4.38 4.76 2.35
C HIS A 264 -5.18 5.23 1.13
N GLY A 265 -6.49 5.38 1.28
CA GLY A 265 -7.41 5.69 0.20
C GLY A 265 -7.78 4.46 -0.65
N TRP A 266 -8.90 4.59 -1.38
CA TRP A 266 -9.48 3.50 -2.17
C TRP A 266 -8.53 2.97 -3.25
N GLN A 267 -7.81 3.84 -3.96
CA GLN A 267 -6.97 3.46 -5.10
C GLN A 267 -5.81 2.52 -4.69
N VAL A 268 -5.05 2.88 -3.65
CA VAL A 268 -3.93 2.08 -3.13
C VAL A 268 -4.43 0.75 -2.55
N HIS A 269 -5.60 0.76 -1.91
CA HIS A 269 -6.16 -0.44 -1.32
C HIS A 269 -6.68 -1.42 -2.39
N THR A 270 -7.39 -0.93 -3.42
CA THR A 270 -7.85 -1.77 -4.55
C THR A 270 -6.71 -2.28 -5.43
N GLU A 271 -5.57 -1.63 -5.36
CA GLU A 271 -4.38 -2.11 -6.02
C GLU A 271 -4.00 -3.48 -5.46
N ASN A 272 -4.01 -3.67 -4.14
CA ASN A 272 -3.70 -4.96 -3.51
C ASN A 272 -4.75 -6.02 -3.87
N LEU A 273 -4.38 -7.06 -4.62
CA LEU A 273 -5.30 -8.14 -5.03
C LEU A 273 -6.10 -8.74 -3.88
N TRP A 274 -5.49 -8.81 -2.72
CA TRP A 274 -6.06 -9.48 -1.58
C TRP A 274 -7.16 -8.67 -0.89
N SER A 275 -7.07 -7.35 -0.99
CA SER A 275 -8.06 -6.43 -0.46
C SER A 275 -9.45 -6.73 -1.02
N PHE A 276 -9.58 -7.15 -2.28
CA PHE A 276 -10.89 -7.54 -2.81
C PHE A 276 -11.53 -8.70 -2.04
N LEU A 277 -10.74 -9.73 -1.66
CA LEU A 277 -11.23 -10.85 -0.85
C LEU A 277 -11.58 -10.38 0.56
N ASP A 278 -10.79 -9.48 1.13
CA ASP A 278 -11.01 -8.92 2.47
C ASP A 278 -12.29 -8.05 2.51
N ILE A 279 -12.50 -7.20 1.50
CA ILE A 279 -13.73 -6.40 1.30
C ILE A 279 -14.95 -7.31 1.07
N ALA A 280 -14.81 -8.36 0.26
CA ALA A 280 -15.89 -9.31 0.03
C ALA A 280 -16.29 -10.02 1.33
N PHE A 281 -15.31 -10.44 2.14
CA PHE A 281 -15.58 -11.01 3.45
C PHE A 281 -16.20 -9.98 4.42
N LEU A 282 -15.74 -8.73 4.41
CA LEU A 282 -16.30 -7.64 5.18
C LEU A 282 -17.79 -7.42 4.85
N ALA A 283 -18.16 -7.44 3.57
CA ALA A 283 -19.54 -7.31 3.12
C ALA A 283 -20.41 -8.50 3.59
N ILE A 284 -19.91 -9.73 3.46
CA ILE A 284 -20.60 -10.95 3.95
C ILE A 284 -20.80 -10.89 5.45
N TYR A 285 -19.76 -10.52 6.19
CA TYR A 285 -19.83 -10.36 7.65
C TYR A 285 -20.83 -9.28 8.06
N GLY A 286 -20.84 -8.12 7.39
CA GLY A 286 -21.79 -7.05 7.66
C GLY A 286 -23.25 -7.49 7.42
N LEU A 287 -23.51 -8.22 6.34
CA LEU A 287 -24.83 -8.76 6.03
C LEU A 287 -25.26 -9.84 7.04
N TYR A 288 -24.36 -10.77 7.37
CA TYR A 288 -24.55 -11.76 8.42
C TYR A 288 -24.91 -11.09 9.76
N PHE A 289 -24.10 -10.13 10.21
CA PHE A 289 -24.27 -9.48 11.49
C PHE A 289 -25.60 -8.72 11.56
N SER A 290 -25.95 -7.98 10.50
CA SER A 290 -27.20 -7.22 10.43
C SER A 290 -28.44 -8.13 10.49
N LEU A 291 -28.45 -9.20 9.70
CA LEU A 291 -29.54 -10.17 9.70
C LEU A 291 -29.62 -10.96 11.01
N ARG A 292 -28.47 -11.26 11.63
CA ARG A 292 -28.43 -11.95 12.91
C ARG A 292 -28.98 -11.09 14.05
N MET A 293 -28.61 -9.82 14.10
CA MET A 293 -29.16 -8.86 15.08
C MET A 293 -30.66 -8.63 14.87
N HIS A 294 -31.11 -8.55 13.60
CA HIS A 294 -32.53 -8.45 13.28
C HIS A 294 -33.32 -9.71 13.66
N GLY A 295 -32.77 -10.91 13.42
CA GLY A 295 -33.38 -12.18 13.81
C GLY A 295 -33.51 -12.33 15.33
N LEU A 296 -32.52 -11.86 16.10
CA LEU A 296 -32.59 -11.82 17.56
C LEU A 296 -33.65 -10.83 18.08
N GLY A 297 -33.74 -9.64 17.47
CA GLY A 297 -34.71 -8.61 17.88
C GLY A 297 -36.17 -8.96 17.54
N SER A 298 -36.40 -9.66 16.43
CA SER A 298 -37.73 -10.08 15.97
C SER A 298 -38.19 -11.43 16.55
N GLY A 299 -37.29 -12.19 17.18
CA GLY A 299 -37.56 -13.56 17.63
C GLY A 299 -37.83 -14.55 16.50
N ASN A 300 -37.59 -14.17 15.25
CA ASN A 300 -37.85 -15.01 14.09
C ASN A 300 -36.67 -15.96 13.81
N ILE A 301 -36.94 -17.26 13.95
CA ILE A 301 -35.99 -18.37 13.77
C ILE A 301 -35.42 -18.38 12.34
N GLU A 302 -36.21 -18.01 11.34
CA GLU A 302 -35.81 -18.08 9.93
C GLU A 302 -34.70 -17.08 9.59
N HIS A 303 -34.80 -15.84 10.07
CA HIS A 303 -33.79 -14.81 9.83
C HIS A 303 -32.44 -15.17 10.48
N GLY A 304 -32.47 -15.83 11.65
CA GLY A 304 -31.26 -16.34 12.30
C GLY A 304 -30.57 -17.44 11.49
N GLN A 305 -31.34 -18.32 10.85
CA GLN A 305 -30.80 -19.36 9.97
C GLN A 305 -30.24 -18.78 8.67
N GLN A 306 -30.98 -17.86 8.03
CA GLN A 306 -30.55 -17.16 6.81
C GLN A 306 -29.23 -16.41 7.02
N ALA A 307 -29.04 -15.77 8.17
CA ALA A 307 -27.77 -15.11 8.49
C ALA A 307 -26.59 -16.12 8.46
N LEU A 308 -26.76 -17.28 9.08
CA LEU A 308 -25.74 -18.33 9.09
C LEU A 308 -25.50 -18.95 7.70
N ASP A 309 -26.54 -19.02 6.86
CA ASP A 309 -26.41 -19.43 5.45
C ASP A 309 -25.56 -18.45 4.66
N ILE A 310 -25.76 -17.15 4.85
CA ILE A 310 -24.93 -16.10 4.23
C ILE A 310 -23.48 -16.21 4.69
N LEU A 311 -23.24 -16.47 5.98
CA LEU A 311 -21.89 -16.66 6.50
C LEU A 311 -21.16 -17.87 5.88
N ALA A 312 -21.89 -18.88 5.38
CA ALA A 312 -21.30 -20.03 4.69
C ALA A 312 -20.64 -19.64 3.35
N ILE A 313 -21.16 -18.61 2.68
CA ILE A 313 -20.61 -18.07 1.43
C ILE A 313 -19.24 -17.40 1.67
N GLY A 314 -18.86 -17.15 2.94
CA GLY A 314 -17.52 -16.68 3.31
C GLY A 314 -16.40 -17.71 3.14
N ALA A 315 -16.69 -19.03 3.15
CA ALA A 315 -15.65 -20.06 3.11
C ALA A 315 -14.82 -20.05 1.81
N PRO A 316 -15.42 -19.93 0.61
CA PRO A 316 -14.69 -19.76 -0.64
C PRO A 316 -13.87 -18.48 -0.74
N ILE A 317 -14.00 -17.53 0.20
CA ILE A 317 -13.21 -16.28 0.24
C ILE A 317 -12.06 -16.43 1.23
N LEU A 318 -12.35 -16.88 2.46
CA LEU A 318 -11.35 -17.03 3.52
C LEU A 318 -10.29 -18.10 3.21
N LEU A 319 -10.67 -19.21 2.57
CA LEU A 319 -9.73 -20.30 2.26
C LEU A 319 -8.69 -19.91 1.21
N PRO A 320 -9.07 -19.33 0.03
CA PRO A 320 -8.09 -18.76 -0.87
C PRO A 320 -7.25 -17.67 -0.19
N ARG A 321 -7.87 -16.80 0.62
CA ARG A 321 -7.14 -15.74 1.33
C ARG A 321 -6.00 -16.29 2.20
N LEU A 322 -6.20 -17.43 2.86
CA LEU A 322 -5.13 -18.12 3.60
C LEU A 322 -3.98 -18.58 2.68
N ALA A 323 -4.30 -19.23 1.56
CA ALA A 323 -3.31 -19.73 0.62
C ALA A 323 -2.44 -18.60 0.06
N LEU A 324 -3.06 -17.44 -0.19
CA LEU A 324 -2.43 -16.25 -0.74
C LEU A 324 -1.50 -15.56 0.29
N ASN A 325 -1.84 -15.63 1.58
CA ASN A 325 -0.98 -15.15 2.66
C ASN A 325 0.26 -16.03 2.91
N LEU A 326 0.20 -17.33 2.59
CA LEU A 326 1.31 -18.27 2.80
C LEU A 326 2.40 -18.18 1.72
N MET A 327 2.12 -17.53 0.58
CA MET A 327 3.03 -17.47 -0.57
C MET A 327 3.14 -16.05 -1.19
N PRO A 328 3.47 -15.01 -0.42
CA PRO A 328 3.38 -13.62 -0.89
C PRO A 328 4.41 -13.24 -1.98
N GLU A 329 5.53 -13.96 -2.10
CA GLU A 329 6.65 -13.59 -2.98
C GLU A 329 6.80 -14.48 -4.23
N ASN A 330 5.87 -15.42 -4.48
CA ASN A 330 5.96 -16.23 -5.69
C ASN A 330 5.56 -15.40 -6.92
N MET A 331 6.41 -15.41 -7.94
CA MET A 331 6.18 -14.72 -9.22
C MET A 331 4.79 -15.01 -9.80
N LEU A 332 4.28 -16.24 -9.63
CA LEU A 332 2.94 -16.65 -10.03
C LEU A 332 1.83 -15.74 -9.48
N PHE A 333 1.87 -15.38 -8.19
CA PHE A 333 0.83 -14.54 -7.60
C PHE A 333 0.94 -13.08 -8.02
N ILE A 334 2.16 -12.59 -8.23
CA ILE A 334 2.42 -11.26 -8.79
C ILE A 334 1.86 -11.19 -10.23
N SER A 335 2.04 -12.26 -11.01
CA SER A 335 1.51 -12.34 -12.37
C SER A 335 -0.01 -12.45 -12.42
N LEU A 336 -0.63 -13.23 -11.53
CA LEU A 336 -2.09 -13.29 -11.43
C LEU A 336 -2.70 -11.91 -11.20
N ARG A 337 -2.05 -11.04 -10.40
CA ARG A 337 -2.48 -9.64 -10.19
C ARG A 337 -2.56 -8.83 -11.45
N ALA A 338 -1.45 -8.80 -12.18
CA ALA A 338 -1.36 -8.03 -13.41
C ALA A 338 -2.39 -8.52 -14.44
N MET A 339 -2.63 -9.84 -14.48
CA MET A 339 -3.57 -10.48 -15.38
C MET A 339 -5.05 -10.26 -15.05
N MET A 340 -5.40 -9.91 -13.80
CA MET A 340 -6.81 -9.77 -13.40
C MET A 340 -7.53 -8.66 -14.18
N VAL A 341 -6.82 -7.60 -14.59
CA VAL A 341 -7.42 -6.52 -15.39
C VAL A 341 -7.82 -7.04 -16.77
N ASP A 342 -6.91 -7.73 -17.45
CA ASP A 342 -7.18 -8.34 -18.76
C ASP A 342 -8.29 -9.38 -18.67
N PHE A 343 -8.23 -10.23 -17.63
CA PHE A 343 -9.26 -11.22 -17.34
C PHE A 343 -10.63 -10.58 -17.12
N THR A 344 -10.70 -9.50 -16.32
CA THR A 344 -11.96 -8.80 -16.01
C THR A 344 -12.52 -8.13 -17.25
N PHE A 345 -11.69 -7.44 -18.03
CA PHE A 345 -12.11 -6.80 -19.27
C PHE A 345 -12.67 -7.82 -20.28
N LEU A 346 -11.94 -8.93 -20.51
CA LEU A 346 -12.40 -9.99 -21.40
C LEU A 346 -13.65 -10.70 -20.87
N THR A 347 -13.76 -10.90 -19.56
CA THR A 347 -14.95 -11.50 -18.94
C THR A 347 -16.16 -10.58 -19.09
N LEU A 348 -16.00 -9.26 -18.91
CA LEU A 348 -17.08 -8.29 -19.13
C LEU A 348 -17.53 -8.26 -20.59
N LEU A 349 -16.58 -8.28 -21.53
CA LEU A 349 -16.88 -8.38 -22.96
C LEU A 349 -17.61 -9.68 -23.31
N ALA A 350 -17.19 -10.80 -22.72
CA ALA A 350 -17.84 -12.10 -22.85
C ALA A 350 -19.27 -12.08 -22.29
N VAL A 351 -19.47 -11.52 -21.10
CA VAL A 351 -20.81 -11.35 -20.48
C VAL A 351 -21.70 -10.45 -21.33
N TRP A 352 -21.15 -9.37 -21.90
CA TRP A 352 -21.89 -8.49 -22.81
C TRP A 352 -22.34 -9.22 -24.08
N CYS A 353 -21.46 -10.01 -24.68
CA CYS A 353 -21.78 -10.85 -25.83
C CYS A 353 -22.81 -11.94 -25.47
N PHE A 354 -22.66 -12.58 -24.30
CA PHE A 354 -23.58 -13.56 -23.75
C PHE A 354 -24.98 -12.95 -23.57
N ALA A 355 -25.08 -11.75 -22.99
CA ALA A 355 -26.33 -11.04 -22.81
C ALA A 355 -27.02 -10.73 -24.15
N GLY A 356 -26.27 -10.29 -25.16
CA GLY A 356 -26.80 -10.05 -26.51
C GLY A 356 -27.35 -11.31 -27.17
N LEU A 357 -26.62 -12.43 -27.10
CA LEU A 357 -27.05 -13.72 -27.66
C LEU A 357 -28.23 -14.32 -26.89
N LEU A 358 -28.26 -14.14 -25.56
CA LEU A 358 -29.38 -14.52 -24.72
C LEU A 358 -30.65 -13.73 -25.07
N LEU A 359 -30.52 -12.42 -25.29
CA LEU A 359 -31.64 -11.56 -25.70
C LEU A 359 -32.20 -11.99 -27.06
N ALA A 360 -31.32 -12.27 -28.02
CA ALA A 360 -31.72 -12.78 -29.33
C ALA A 360 -32.49 -14.11 -29.23
N MET A 361 -32.00 -15.06 -28.43
CA MET A 361 -32.70 -16.32 -28.20
C MET A 361 -34.01 -16.16 -27.42
N ARG A 362 -34.08 -15.22 -26.46
CA ARG A 362 -35.30 -14.92 -25.72
C ARG A 362 -36.39 -14.34 -26.63
N TRP A 363 -36.04 -13.44 -27.54
CA TRP A 363 -36.98 -12.93 -28.54
C TRP A 363 -37.40 -14.01 -29.53
N LEU A 364 -36.45 -14.85 -29.97
CA LEU A 364 -36.74 -15.95 -30.88
C LEU A 364 -37.64 -17.03 -30.26
N SER A 365 -37.54 -17.23 -28.94
CA SER A 365 -38.36 -18.17 -28.16
C SER A 365 -39.84 -17.79 -28.13
N ASN A 366 -40.23 -16.54 -28.43
CA ASN A 366 -41.61 -16.05 -28.31
C ASN A 366 -42.30 -16.42 -26.98
N GLY A 367 -41.53 -16.49 -25.88
CA GLY A 367 -42.04 -16.81 -24.55
C GLY A 367 -42.18 -18.31 -24.21
N THR A 368 -41.76 -19.24 -25.08
CA THR A 368 -41.86 -20.70 -24.81
C THR A 368 -41.01 -21.17 -23.64
N HIS A 369 -39.84 -20.58 -23.43
CA HIS A 369 -38.95 -20.91 -22.32
C HIS A 369 -38.58 -19.65 -21.52
N GLU A 370 -38.52 -19.81 -20.20
CA GLU A 370 -38.03 -18.77 -19.30
C GLU A 370 -36.57 -18.43 -19.58
N SER A 371 -36.20 -17.15 -19.47
CA SER A 371 -34.84 -16.68 -19.77
C SER A 371 -33.77 -17.43 -18.99
N ILE A 372 -34.06 -17.79 -17.73
CA ILE A 372 -33.14 -18.51 -16.84
C ILE A 372 -32.79 -19.90 -17.41
N THR A 373 -33.77 -20.59 -18.00
CA THR A 373 -33.57 -21.91 -18.61
C THR A 373 -32.66 -21.84 -19.83
N ILE A 374 -32.87 -20.84 -20.70
CA ILE A 374 -32.01 -20.59 -21.86
C ILE A 374 -30.59 -20.22 -21.40
N SER A 375 -30.45 -19.34 -20.41
CA SER A 375 -29.15 -18.98 -19.83
C SER A 375 -28.41 -20.19 -19.27
N LYS A 376 -29.12 -21.12 -18.61
CA LYS A 376 -28.54 -22.36 -18.07
C LYS A 376 -27.96 -23.25 -19.19
N TRP A 377 -28.69 -23.43 -20.28
CA TRP A 377 -28.21 -24.19 -21.44
C TRP A 377 -26.97 -23.56 -22.09
N MET A 378 -26.95 -22.24 -22.24
CA MET A 378 -25.79 -21.52 -22.75
C MET A 378 -24.59 -21.66 -21.80
N LEU A 379 -24.80 -21.55 -20.49
CA LEU A 379 -23.71 -21.66 -19.51
C LEU A 379 -23.07 -23.06 -19.54
N TRP A 380 -23.85 -24.12 -19.70
CA TRP A 380 -23.29 -25.47 -19.86
C TRP A 380 -22.46 -25.64 -21.13
N ILE A 381 -22.86 -25.02 -22.24
CA ILE A 381 -22.08 -25.04 -23.48
C ILE A 381 -20.79 -24.21 -23.34
N TRP A 382 -20.86 -23.05 -22.67
CA TRP A 382 -19.70 -22.18 -22.40
C TRP A 382 -18.61 -22.90 -21.59
N PHE A 383 -18.99 -23.68 -20.58
CA PHE A 383 -18.04 -24.47 -19.80
C PHE A 383 -17.73 -25.85 -20.43
N GLY A 384 -18.33 -26.17 -21.57
CA GLY A 384 -18.15 -27.47 -22.24
C GLY A 384 -18.67 -28.66 -21.43
N LEU A 385 -19.60 -28.44 -20.50
CA LEU A 385 -20.13 -29.46 -19.59
C LEU A 385 -21.24 -30.30 -20.25
N ASP A 386 -21.98 -29.71 -21.18
CA ASP A 386 -23.12 -30.36 -21.84
C ASP A 386 -23.43 -29.75 -23.21
N GLY A 387 -23.97 -30.58 -24.12
CA GLY A 387 -24.44 -30.19 -25.46
C GLY A 387 -25.96 -30.05 -25.58
N THR A 388 -26.72 -30.26 -24.51
CA THR A 388 -28.20 -30.18 -24.54
C THR A 388 -28.72 -28.85 -25.07
N GLY A 389 -28.01 -27.75 -24.87
CA GLY A 389 -28.42 -26.45 -25.40
C GLY A 389 -28.54 -26.41 -26.92
N ILE A 390 -27.72 -27.17 -27.67
CA ILE A 390 -27.83 -27.26 -29.14
C ILE A 390 -29.07 -28.07 -29.52
N GLN A 391 -29.36 -29.18 -28.83
CA GLN A 391 -30.54 -30.00 -29.11
C GLN A 391 -31.84 -29.23 -28.82
N ARG A 392 -31.90 -28.57 -27.65
CA ARG A 392 -33.04 -27.75 -27.21
C ARG A 392 -33.21 -26.46 -28.00
N SER A 393 -32.16 -25.97 -28.66
CA SER A 393 -32.28 -24.77 -29.50
C SER A 393 -33.23 -24.93 -30.69
N THR A 394 -33.48 -26.16 -31.16
CA THR A 394 -34.48 -26.44 -32.21
C THR A 394 -35.91 -26.12 -31.77
N GLU A 395 -36.18 -26.13 -30.46
CA GLU A 395 -37.46 -25.80 -29.83
C GLU A 395 -37.70 -24.28 -29.79
N LEU A 396 -36.64 -23.47 -29.82
CA LEU A 396 -36.73 -22.01 -29.95
C LEU A 396 -37.19 -21.64 -31.36
N HIS A 397 -36.47 -22.14 -32.35
CA HIS A 397 -36.80 -22.00 -33.77
C HIS A 397 -36.01 -23.04 -34.57
N ARG A 398 -36.66 -23.70 -35.55
CA ARG A 398 -36.11 -24.87 -36.26
C ARG A 398 -34.71 -24.65 -36.87
N VAL A 399 -34.44 -23.44 -37.37
CA VAL A 399 -33.17 -23.11 -38.07
C VAL A 399 -32.33 -22.08 -37.30
N LEU A 400 -32.90 -20.92 -37.00
CA LEU A 400 -32.20 -19.81 -36.33
C LEU A 400 -31.72 -20.13 -34.91
N GLY A 401 -32.44 -20.97 -34.15
CA GLY A 401 -32.05 -21.34 -32.79
C GLY A 401 -30.73 -22.12 -32.74
N PRO A 402 -30.61 -23.24 -33.46
CA PRO A 402 -29.35 -23.98 -33.60
C PRO A 402 -28.21 -23.14 -34.17
N MET A 403 -28.47 -22.29 -35.16
CA MET A 403 -27.45 -21.41 -35.73
C MET A 403 -26.88 -20.43 -34.70
N LEU A 404 -27.74 -19.78 -33.90
CA LEU A 404 -27.30 -18.89 -32.82
C LEU A 404 -26.55 -19.65 -31.73
N MET A 405 -26.99 -20.86 -31.37
CA MET A 405 -26.34 -21.68 -30.32
C MET A 405 -24.96 -22.18 -30.75
N VAL A 406 -24.81 -22.61 -32.01
CA VAL A 406 -23.49 -22.99 -32.57
C VAL A 406 -22.58 -21.77 -32.68
N THR A 407 -23.11 -20.62 -33.10
CA THR A 407 -22.35 -19.36 -33.15
C THR A 407 -21.86 -18.96 -31.76
N PHE A 408 -22.71 -19.09 -30.74
CA PHE A 408 -22.34 -18.89 -29.34
C PHE A 408 -21.22 -19.83 -28.89
N ALA A 409 -21.35 -21.13 -29.17
CA ALA A 409 -20.33 -22.12 -28.80
C ALA A 409 -18.97 -21.82 -29.46
N PHE A 410 -19.00 -21.41 -30.74
CA PHE A 410 -17.80 -21.03 -31.48
C PHE A 410 -17.17 -19.73 -30.93
N LEU A 411 -17.97 -18.70 -30.68
CA LEU A 411 -17.47 -17.45 -30.10
C LEU A 411 -16.93 -17.65 -28.68
N GLY A 412 -17.60 -18.44 -27.84
CA GLY A 412 -17.17 -18.76 -26.48
C GLY A 412 -15.89 -19.57 -26.44
N ASN A 413 -15.98 -20.83 -26.88
CA ASN A 413 -14.92 -21.81 -26.66
C ASN A 413 -13.73 -21.64 -27.60
N THR A 414 -13.93 -21.05 -28.77
CA THR A 414 -12.85 -20.83 -29.74
C THR A 414 -12.30 -19.42 -29.61
N LEU A 415 -13.12 -18.38 -29.79
CA LEU A 415 -12.62 -17.01 -29.85
C LEU A 415 -12.26 -16.47 -28.46
N PHE A 416 -13.21 -16.42 -27.52
CA PHE A 416 -12.97 -15.81 -26.20
C PHE A 416 -11.92 -16.58 -25.41
N LEU A 417 -11.97 -17.92 -25.40
CA LEU A 417 -10.97 -18.73 -24.70
C LEU A 417 -9.56 -18.54 -25.29
N THR A 418 -9.42 -18.50 -26.63
CA THR A 418 -8.11 -18.32 -27.28
C THR A 418 -7.55 -16.92 -27.02
N ILE A 419 -8.38 -15.88 -27.11
CA ILE A 419 -7.95 -14.51 -26.79
C ILE A 419 -7.56 -14.41 -25.32
N LEU A 420 -8.33 -15.03 -24.42
CA LEU A 420 -8.01 -15.06 -22.99
C LEU A 420 -6.66 -15.71 -22.72
N VAL A 421 -6.44 -16.92 -23.23
CA VAL A 421 -5.16 -17.62 -23.06
C VAL A 421 -4.01 -16.82 -23.67
N SER A 422 -4.21 -16.21 -24.84
CA SER A 422 -3.20 -15.39 -25.51
C SER A 422 -2.85 -14.12 -24.73
N MET A 423 -3.85 -13.37 -24.26
CA MET A 423 -3.62 -12.16 -23.46
C MET A 423 -2.92 -12.50 -22.14
N LEU A 424 -3.39 -13.51 -21.41
CA LEU A 424 -2.77 -13.97 -20.17
C LEU A 424 -1.32 -14.43 -20.40
N SER A 425 -1.04 -15.15 -21.49
CA SER A 425 0.31 -15.59 -21.84
C SER A 425 1.23 -14.42 -22.19
N ASN A 426 0.73 -13.43 -22.93
CA ASN A 426 1.50 -12.24 -23.30
C ASN A 426 1.83 -11.40 -22.06
N THR A 427 0.85 -11.16 -21.18
CA THR A 427 1.07 -10.38 -19.96
C THR A 427 1.94 -11.12 -18.95
N PHE A 428 1.80 -12.45 -18.84
CA PHE A 428 2.75 -13.27 -18.09
C PHE A 428 4.18 -13.11 -18.60
N SER A 429 4.39 -13.22 -19.92
CA SER A 429 5.72 -13.18 -20.53
C SER A 429 6.40 -11.81 -20.32
N ASN A 430 5.65 -10.73 -20.50
CA ASN A 430 6.15 -9.37 -20.28
C ASN A 430 6.47 -9.11 -18.81
N LEU A 431 5.68 -9.65 -17.88
CA LEU A 431 5.94 -9.52 -16.45
C LEU A 431 7.13 -10.37 -16.02
N ALA A 432 7.26 -11.59 -16.55
CA ALA A 432 8.39 -12.48 -16.29
C ALA A 432 9.71 -11.86 -16.77
N ALA A 433 9.72 -11.18 -17.91
CA ALA A 433 10.90 -10.49 -18.44
C ALA A 433 11.41 -9.36 -17.51
N ASN A 434 10.51 -8.67 -16.80
CA ASN A 434 10.83 -7.57 -15.87
C ASN A 434 10.67 -7.95 -14.39
N ALA A 435 10.58 -9.26 -14.09
CA ALA A 435 10.13 -9.75 -12.80
C ALA A 435 11.00 -9.26 -11.64
N THR A 436 12.32 -9.16 -11.82
CA THR A 436 13.22 -8.71 -10.75
C THR A 436 12.93 -7.27 -10.32
N ALA A 437 12.73 -6.35 -11.28
CA ALA A 437 12.44 -4.96 -10.99
C ALA A 437 11.03 -4.80 -10.40
N GLU A 438 10.05 -5.54 -10.93
CA GLU A 438 8.68 -5.55 -10.42
C GLU A 438 8.62 -6.11 -8.98
N ILE A 439 9.31 -7.22 -8.69
CA ILE A 439 9.37 -7.81 -7.35
C ILE A 439 9.97 -6.81 -6.35
N GLN A 440 11.08 -6.14 -6.70
CA GLN A 440 11.70 -5.16 -5.80
C GLN A 440 10.81 -3.92 -5.62
N PHE A 441 10.17 -3.44 -6.68
CA PHE A 441 9.20 -2.35 -6.61
C PHE A 441 8.04 -2.71 -5.67
N ARG A 442 7.43 -3.88 -5.85
CA ARG A 442 6.33 -4.37 -5.00
C ARG A 442 6.77 -4.52 -3.55
N ARG A 443 7.96 -5.07 -3.32
CA ARG A 443 8.53 -5.17 -1.97
C ARG A 443 8.71 -3.79 -1.34
N ALA A 444 9.14 -2.78 -2.10
CA ALA A 444 9.22 -1.41 -1.63
C ALA A 444 7.84 -0.85 -1.27
N VAL A 445 6.85 -0.96 -2.17
CA VAL A 445 5.47 -0.52 -1.91
C VAL A 445 4.90 -1.17 -0.65
N LEU A 446 4.95 -2.49 -0.55
CA LEU A 446 4.44 -3.23 0.63
C LEU A 446 5.19 -2.88 1.92
N THR A 447 6.49 -2.59 1.83
CA THR A 447 7.27 -2.16 2.99
C THR A 447 6.79 -0.80 3.47
N PHE A 448 6.55 0.15 2.56
CA PHE A 448 6.10 1.50 2.89
C PHE A 448 4.63 1.53 3.34
N GLU A 449 3.75 0.78 2.69
CA GLU A 449 2.35 0.55 3.14
C GLU A 449 2.32 -0.08 4.54
N GLY A 450 3.27 -0.96 4.85
CA GLY A 450 3.40 -1.57 6.17
C GLY A 450 3.79 -0.59 7.28
N VAL A 451 4.44 0.53 6.95
CA VAL A 451 4.82 1.59 7.90
C VAL A 451 3.63 2.56 8.07
N LYS A 452 2.61 2.13 8.81
CA LYS A 452 1.43 2.95 9.13
C LYS A 452 1.68 3.88 10.31
N SER A 453 1.10 5.09 10.27
CA SER A 453 1.25 6.09 11.33
C SER A 453 0.12 6.08 12.36
N ASP A 454 -1.06 5.57 12.02
CA ASP A 454 -2.23 5.67 12.91
C ASP A 454 -2.10 4.75 14.15
N ALA A 455 -2.40 5.32 15.32
CA ALA A 455 -2.36 4.62 16.59
C ALA A 455 -3.45 3.54 16.71
N ILE A 456 -4.53 3.61 15.92
CA ILE A 456 -5.58 2.57 15.92
C ILE A 456 -5.02 1.18 15.58
N PHE A 457 -4.01 1.10 14.69
CA PHE A 457 -3.37 -0.16 14.30
C PHE A 457 -2.42 -0.73 15.35
N ALA A 458 -2.07 0.06 16.37
CA ALA A 458 -1.33 -0.44 17.52
C ALA A 458 -2.24 -1.27 18.46
N TYR A 459 -3.57 -1.07 18.36
CA TYR A 459 -4.56 -1.88 19.03
C TYR A 459 -4.95 -3.05 18.12
N ARG A 460 -4.71 -4.28 18.57
CA ARG A 460 -5.03 -5.48 17.79
C ARG A 460 -6.50 -5.88 18.02
N PRO A 461 -7.21 -6.47 17.03
CA PRO A 461 -8.55 -7.01 17.25
C PRO A 461 -8.56 -8.02 18.41
N PRO A 462 -9.56 -7.98 19.30
CA PRO A 462 -10.73 -7.09 19.33
C PRO A 462 -10.52 -5.78 20.12
N PHE A 463 -9.33 -5.56 20.68
CA PHE A 463 -9.05 -4.41 21.56
C PHE A 463 -9.08 -3.06 20.83
N ASN A 464 -8.99 -3.04 19.51
CA ASN A 464 -9.16 -1.83 18.70
C ASN A 464 -10.55 -1.20 18.82
N ILE A 465 -11.61 -2.00 18.94
CA ILE A 465 -12.96 -1.47 19.18
C ILE A 465 -13.00 -0.73 20.52
N LEU A 466 -12.44 -1.36 21.57
CA LEU A 466 -12.39 -0.76 22.91
C LEU A 466 -11.55 0.53 22.91
N ALA A 467 -10.43 0.52 22.19
CA ALA A 467 -9.58 1.69 22.03
C ALA A 467 -10.33 2.84 21.35
N LEU A 468 -11.09 2.57 20.29
CA LEU A 468 -11.90 3.59 19.64
C LEU A 468 -12.99 4.12 20.56
N MET A 469 -13.73 3.25 21.25
CA MET A 469 -14.81 3.66 22.15
C MET A 469 -14.33 4.46 23.36
N LEU A 470 -13.13 4.18 23.88
CA LEU A 470 -12.60 4.85 25.06
C LEU A 470 -11.72 6.07 24.74
N LEU A 471 -10.81 5.97 23.76
CA LEU A 471 -9.82 7.00 23.48
C LEU A 471 -10.36 8.13 22.61
N LEU A 472 -11.30 7.85 21.70
CA LEU A 472 -11.93 8.88 20.87
C LEU A 472 -12.67 9.94 21.70
N PRO A 473 -13.57 9.61 22.65
CA PRO A 473 -14.20 10.63 23.49
C PRO A 473 -13.18 11.29 24.43
N LEU A 474 -12.18 10.53 24.92
CA LEU A 474 -11.15 11.05 25.81
C LEU A 474 -10.31 12.15 25.15
N LYS A 475 -10.09 12.08 23.82
CA LYS A 475 -9.40 13.12 23.04
C LYS A 475 -10.02 14.51 23.19
N PHE A 476 -11.35 14.59 23.34
CA PHE A 476 -12.05 15.88 23.50
C PHE A 476 -11.99 16.43 24.93
N THR A 477 -11.63 15.59 25.91
CA THR A 477 -11.63 15.97 27.33
C THR A 477 -10.23 16.21 27.90
N VAL A 478 -9.20 15.62 27.31
CA VAL A 478 -7.83 15.60 27.85
C VAL A 478 -6.87 16.40 26.97
N SER A 479 -5.88 17.08 27.59
CA SER A 479 -4.84 17.78 26.85
C SER A 479 -3.96 16.83 26.00
N PRO A 480 -3.39 17.27 24.86
CA PRO A 480 -2.63 16.41 23.95
C PRO A 480 -1.48 15.62 24.61
N ARG A 481 -0.87 16.20 25.65
CA ARG A 481 0.21 15.56 26.44
C ARG A 481 -0.26 14.35 27.23
N TRP A 482 -1.38 14.50 27.93
CA TRP A 482 -1.95 13.43 28.75
C TRP A 482 -2.58 12.36 27.88
N PHE A 483 -3.21 12.76 26.77
CA PHE A 483 -3.71 11.84 25.76
C PHE A 483 -2.59 10.91 25.24
N HIS A 484 -1.45 11.49 24.82
CA HIS A 484 -0.27 10.71 24.40
C HIS A 484 0.21 9.74 25.49
N LYS A 485 0.28 10.19 26.75
CA LYS A 485 0.74 9.35 27.87
C LYS A 485 -0.21 8.18 28.14
N ILE A 486 -1.52 8.40 28.07
CA ILE A 486 -2.55 7.37 28.25
C ILE A 486 -2.47 6.37 27.10
N ASN A 487 -2.45 6.86 25.85
CA ASN A 487 -2.36 6.02 24.65
C ASN A 487 -1.11 5.12 24.66
N VAL A 488 0.07 5.71 24.91
CA VAL A 488 1.32 4.94 24.98
C VAL A 488 1.30 3.90 26.11
N THR A 489 0.67 4.22 27.24
CA THR A 489 0.56 3.27 28.35
C THR A 489 -0.36 2.12 27.99
N ALA A 490 -1.52 2.40 27.39
CA ALA A 490 -2.48 1.38 26.93
C ALA A 490 -1.89 0.45 25.85
N ILE A 491 -1.17 1.01 24.86
CA ILE A 491 -0.49 0.20 23.83
C ILE A 491 0.55 -0.73 24.47
N ARG A 492 1.32 -0.23 25.44
CA ARG A 492 2.36 -1.00 26.13
C ARG A 492 1.78 -2.10 27.00
N THR A 493 0.66 -1.87 27.68
CA THR A 493 0.04 -2.88 28.55
C THR A 493 -0.62 -3.99 27.74
N LEU A 494 -1.39 -3.64 26.71
CA LEU A 494 -2.08 -4.61 25.86
C LEU A 494 -1.10 -5.48 25.05
N ASN A 495 -0.05 -4.87 24.51
CA ASN A 495 0.93 -5.58 23.69
C ASN A 495 2.20 -5.99 24.46
N ALA A 496 2.20 -5.92 25.80
CA ALA A 496 3.35 -6.27 26.63
C ALA A 496 3.99 -7.63 26.28
N PRO A 497 3.24 -8.75 26.13
CA PRO A 497 3.84 -10.04 25.81
C PRO A 497 4.49 -10.05 24.42
N ILE A 498 3.85 -9.44 23.43
CA ILE A 498 4.35 -9.34 22.05
C ILE A 498 5.61 -8.48 22.01
N LEU A 499 5.59 -7.31 22.67
CA LEU A 499 6.73 -6.40 22.76
C LEU A 499 7.94 -7.04 23.45
N LEU A 500 7.71 -7.81 24.52
CA LEU A 500 8.77 -8.52 25.23
C LEU A 500 9.38 -9.60 24.33
N PHE A 501 8.56 -10.36 23.62
CA PHE A 501 9.04 -11.35 22.64
C PHE A 501 9.88 -10.71 21.53
N ILE A 502 9.40 -9.60 20.95
CA ILE A 502 10.14 -8.83 19.95
C ILE A 502 11.48 -8.36 20.51
N ASN A 503 11.50 -7.80 21.72
CA ASN A 503 12.73 -7.31 22.34
C ASN A 503 13.77 -8.43 22.53
N LEU A 504 13.34 -9.60 23.01
CA LEU A 504 14.20 -10.77 23.18
C LEU A 504 14.73 -11.28 21.84
N TYR A 505 13.86 -11.34 20.82
CA TYR A 505 14.23 -11.76 19.47
C TYR A 505 15.22 -10.79 18.83
N GLU A 506 14.97 -9.50 18.89
CA GLU A 506 15.79 -8.45 18.28
C GLU A 506 17.18 -8.36 18.90
N ARG A 507 17.27 -8.43 20.24
CA ARG A 507 18.56 -8.44 20.96
C ARG A 507 19.42 -9.64 20.60
N ARG A 508 18.82 -10.78 20.26
CA ARG A 508 19.52 -12.00 19.84
C ARG A 508 19.90 -12.01 18.36
N THR A 509 19.16 -11.32 17.50
CA THR A 509 19.21 -11.54 16.05
C THR A 509 19.75 -10.36 15.25
N LEU A 510 19.40 -9.11 15.59
CA LEU A 510 19.76 -7.94 14.78
C LEU A 510 21.27 -7.63 14.80
N TRP A 511 22.00 -8.06 15.83
CA TRP A 511 23.41 -7.75 16.05
C TRP A 511 24.29 -9.00 16.22
N LYS A 512 23.98 -10.09 15.50
CA LYS A 512 25.01 -11.09 15.21
C LYS A 512 25.94 -10.48 14.16
N PRO A 513 27.25 -10.32 14.42
CA PRO A 513 28.18 -9.88 13.39
C PRO A 513 28.06 -10.83 12.21
N HIS A 514 27.96 -10.28 11.00
CA HIS A 514 27.98 -11.05 9.76
C HIS A 514 29.37 -11.69 9.66
N ARG A 515 29.56 -12.86 10.30
CA ARG A 515 30.76 -13.65 10.10
C ARG A 515 30.68 -14.12 8.66
N HIS A 516 31.58 -13.62 7.82
CA HIS A 516 31.88 -14.21 6.51
C HIS A 516 32.42 -15.64 6.74
N ALA A 517 31.53 -16.58 7.01
CA ALA A 517 31.85 -17.99 7.03
C ALA A 517 31.66 -18.49 5.60
N VAL A 518 32.77 -18.66 4.89
CA VAL A 518 32.83 -19.46 3.66
C VAL A 518 32.36 -20.87 4.04
N ARG A 519 31.11 -21.21 3.70
CA ARG A 519 30.54 -22.54 3.96
C ARG A 519 30.94 -23.47 2.81
N GLY A 520 31.75 -24.49 3.11
CA GLY A 520 31.93 -25.67 2.26
C GLY A 520 30.62 -26.48 2.13
N PRO A 521 30.58 -27.50 1.27
CA PRO A 521 29.33 -28.16 0.87
C PRO A 521 28.74 -28.96 2.03
N GLN A 522 27.59 -28.51 2.56
CA GLN A 522 26.89 -29.18 3.65
C GLN A 522 25.93 -30.26 3.12
N LYS A 523 25.96 -31.43 3.77
CA LYS A 523 25.10 -32.58 3.46
C LYS A 523 23.62 -32.26 3.65
N ARG A 524 22.80 -32.61 2.65
CA ARG A 524 21.34 -32.47 2.61
C ARG A 524 20.69 -33.19 3.79
N THR A 525 20.03 -32.42 4.67
CA THR A 525 19.22 -32.95 5.78
C THR A 525 17.82 -32.35 5.68
N TRP A 526 16.80 -33.07 6.14
CA TRP A 526 15.36 -32.76 6.04
C TRP A 526 14.96 -31.36 6.59
N LEU A 527 15.73 -30.79 7.53
CA LEU A 527 15.59 -29.41 8.01
C LEU A 527 15.85 -28.33 6.93
N GLY A 528 16.56 -28.66 5.85
CA GLY A 528 16.78 -27.75 4.72
C GLY A 528 15.53 -27.48 3.87
N LEU A 529 14.46 -28.28 4.01
CA LEU A 529 13.19 -28.02 3.34
C LEU A 529 12.48 -26.78 3.93
N TRP A 530 12.67 -26.52 5.23
CA TRP A 530 12.17 -25.34 5.91
C TRP A 530 13.02 -24.09 5.68
N GLU A 531 14.32 -24.23 5.38
CA GLU A 531 15.16 -23.11 4.94
C GLU A 531 14.77 -22.60 3.53
N ARG A 532 14.12 -23.44 2.71
CA ARG A 532 13.49 -23.02 1.44
C ARG A 532 12.25 -22.12 1.63
N PHE A 533 11.66 -22.09 2.84
CA PHE A 533 10.64 -21.13 3.22
C PHE A 533 11.23 -19.80 3.74
N SER A 534 12.56 -19.66 3.72
CA SER A 534 13.24 -18.40 4.01
C SER A 534 13.51 -17.62 2.72
N VAL A 535 13.09 -16.36 2.73
CA VAL A 535 13.09 -15.24 1.75
C VAL A 535 14.32 -15.07 0.81
N HIS A 536 15.31 -15.97 0.80
CA HIS A 536 16.53 -15.84 -0.02
C HIS A 536 16.86 -17.08 -0.85
N GLY A 537 16.00 -18.11 -0.90
CA GLY A 537 16.26 -19.35 -1.64
C GLY A 537 16.36 -19.18 -3.17
N ASP A 538 15.66 -18.20 -3.74
CA ASP A 538 15.48 -18.11 -5.20
C ASP A 538 16.38 -17.06 -5.88
N LEU A 539 17.26 -16.37 -5.13
CA LEU A 539 18.21 -15.37 -5.67
C LEU A 539 19.65 -15.89 -5.81
N GLN A 540 19.88 -17.19 -5.61
CA GLN A 540 21.20 -17.83 -5.74
C GLN A 540 21.24 -19.01 -6.73
N ALA A 541 20.26 -19.09 -7.63
CA ALA A 541 20.33 -19.96 -8.80
C ALA A 541 20.70 -19.16 -10.05
#